data_AF-A0AAE5VRJ3-F1
#
_entry.id   AF-A0AAE5VRJ3-F1
#
_cell.length_a   1.000
_cell.length_b   1.000
_cell.length_c   1.000
_cell.angle_alpha   90.00
_cell.angle_beta   90.00
_cell.angle_gamma   90.00
#
_symmetry.space_group_name_H-M   'P 1'
#
loop_
_entity.id
_entity.type
_entity.pdbx_description
1 polymer ?
#
loop_
_entity_poly.entity_id
_entity_poly.type
_entity_poly.pdbx_seq_one_letter_code
_entity_poly.pdbx_strand_id
1 'polypeptide(L)'
;MAPLPKPESSTVRAIYAAYEAAASSWDSLGISVGEANNPCDRALWYAFRWASPLEKHHGRQLRLFETGNIEEDRLVADLERIGVDVYGQQDKIRLVQGHVRGKCDGKAIGVVEAPKTEHLLEFKSSNAKGMKEIVKKGCKEAKPLHYGQCQLGMHAFGLSRCLYLVSCKDDDSLYAERIEHDPEFCLRLLARLERVINSPEPPSRINDAPDWFECMFCKHKPVCKENAWPRVTCRSCIHSSPEMGGDGHWSCARWAKPISFDEQKEGCPTHLTIPALVPGEQTDFSEEDETITYVLRDGTIYVDGATHA
;
A
#
# COMPACT_ATOMS: atom_id res chain seq x y z
N MET A 1 -41.85 8.22 -5.47
CA MET A 1 -40.59 8.64 -6.10
C MET A 1 -39.65 9.08 -5.00
N ALA A 2 -38.40 8.60 -4.99
CA ALA A 2 -37.38 9.21 -4.15
C ALA A 2 -37.19 10.67 -4.59
N PRO A 3 -37.05 11.64 -3.66
CA PRO A 3 -36.79 13.02 -4.02
C PRO A 3 -35.50 13.10 -4.85
N LEU A 4 -35.52 13.91 -5.91
CA LEU A 4 -34.32 14.15 -6.71
C LEU A 4 -33.23 14.73 -5.81
N PRO A 5 -31.99 14.22 -5.87
CA PRO A 5 -30.89 14.75 -5.08
C PRO A 5 -30.72 16.23 -5.42
N LYS A 6 -30.59 17.06 -4.39
CA LYS A 6 -30.30 18.48 -4.58
C LYS A 6 -28.95 18.62 -5.29
N PRO A 7 -28.82 19.48 -6.30
CA PRO A 7 -27.55 19.71 -6.98
C PRO A 7 -26.50 20.21 -5.98
N GLU A 8 -25.27 19.71 -6.09
CA GLU A 8 -24.16 20.16 -5.25
C GLU A 8 -23.82 21.63 -5.56
N SER A 9 -23.64 22.42 -4.49
CA SER A 9 -23.27 23.83 -4.59
C SER A 9 -22.03 24.03 -5.47
N SER A 10 -22.06 25.03 -6.36
CA SER A 10 -20.91 25.39 -7.19
C SER A 10 -19.67 25.73 -6.38
N THR A 11 -19.84 26.35 -5.20
CA THR A 11 -18.73 26.63 -4.28
C THR A 11 -18.08 25.35 -3.77
N VAL A 12 -18.88 24.35 -3.38
CA VAL A 12 -18.37 23.06 -2.88
C VAL A 12 -17.61 22.31 -3.99
N ARG A 13 -18.16 22.29 -5.21
CA ARG A 13 -17.49 21.73 -6.39
C ARG A 13 -16.16 22.42 -6.69
N ALA A 14 -16.12 23.76 -6.62
CA ALA A 14 -14.90 24.53 -6.86
C ALA A 14 -13.81 24.22 -5.82
N ILE A 15 -14.18 24.03 -4.55
CA ILE A 15 -13.24 23.61 -3.50
C ILE A 15 -12.68 22.22 -3.81
N TYR A 16 -13.53 21.23 -4.09
CA TYR A 16 -13.05 19.87 -4.40
C TYR A 16 -12.18 19.84 -5.66
N ALA A 17 -12.55 20.58 -6.70
CA ALA A 17 -11.72 20.72 -7.89
C ALA A 17 -10.35 21.35 -7.61
N ALA A 18 -10.26 22.31 -6.68
CA ALA A 18 -8.98 22.90 -6.27
C ALA A 18 -8.07 21.88 -5.56
N TYR A 19 -8.64 21.01 -4.72
CA TYR A 19 -7.89 19.90 -4.12
C TYR A 19 -7.40 18.91 -5.18
N GLU A 20 -8.25 18.54 -6.13
CA GLU A 20 -7.89 17.63 -7.23
C GLU A 20 -6.79 18.23 -8.12
N ALA A 21 -6.86 19.53 -8.42
CA ALA A 21 -5.87 20.23 -9.24
C ALA A 21 -4.50 20.37 -8.53
N ALA A 22 -4.49 20.46 -7.20
CA ALA A 22 -3.27 20.54 -6.40
C ALA A 22 -2.68 19.15 -6.06
N ALA A 23 -3.45 18.08 -6.23
CA ALA A 23 -3.01 16.73 -5.88
C ALA A 23 -1.91 16.23 -6.83
N SER A 24 -0.92 15.56 -6.25
CA SER A 24 0.02 14.74 -7.00
C SER A 24 -0.21 13.27 -6.66
N SER A 25 -0.08 12.42 -7.66
CA SER A 25 -0.05 10.96 -7.49
C SER A 25 1.37 10.50 -7.72
N TRP A 26 1.85 9.58 -6.87
CA TRP A 26 3.19 9.00 -7.00
C TRP A 26 3.12 7.49 -6.95
N ASP A 27 4.05 6.88 -7.68
CA ASP A 27 4.32 5.47 -7.55
C ASP A 27 5.05 5.18 -6.25
N SER A 28 4.69 4.09 -5.57
CA SER A 28 5.39 3.69 -4.35
C SER A 28 6.70 3.00 -4.69
N LEU A 29 7.78 3.33 -3.97
CA LEU A 29 9.05 2.63 -4.06
C LEU A 29 8.96 1.15 -3.66
N GLY A 30 7.97 0.78 -2.84
CA GLY A 30 7.79 -0.57 -2.33
C GLY A 30 6.39 -0.84 -1.78
N ILE A 31 6.23 -1.91 -1.00
CA ILE A 31 5.00 -2.18 -0.23
C ILE A 31 4.95 -1.22 0.97
N SER A 32 3.84 -0.52 1.14
CA SER A 32 3.62 0.33 2.32
C SER A 32 3.50 -0.50 3.58
N VAL A 33 4.17 -0.11 4.67
CA VAL A 33 4.03 -0.76 5.99
C VAL A 33 2.56 -0.79 6.44
N GLY A 34 1.77 0.24 6.14
CA GLY A 34 0.34 0.29 6.46
C GLY A 34 -0.53 -0.68 5.66
N GLU A 35 -0.03 -1.16 4.52
CA GLU A 35 -0.71 -2.16 3.69
C GLU A 35 -0.12 -3.57 3.86
N ALA A 36 1.06 -3.69 4.46
CA ALA A 36 1.87 -4.91 4.44
C ALA A 36 1.15 -6.15 5.00
N ASN A 37 0.23 -5.97 5.95
CA ASN A 37 -0.58 -7.05 6.51
C ASN A 37 -1.91 -7.30 5.77
N ASN A 38 -2.07 -6.80 4.53
CA ASN A 38 -3.23 -7.08 3.70
C ASN A 38 -3.33 -8.61 3.49
N PRO A 39 -4.51 -9.26 3.65
CA PRO A 39 -4.63 -10.71 3.53
C PRO A 39 -4.42 -11.23 2.10
N CYS A 40 -4.51 -10.37 1.07
CA CYS A 40 -4.37 -10.77 -0.32
C CYS A 40 -2.93 -10.56 -0.84
N ASP A 41 -2.16 -11.64 -0.93
CA ASP A 41 -0.79 -11.64 -1.48
C ASP A 41 -0.73 -11.08 -2.91
N ARG A 42 -1.72 -11.41 -3.73
CA ARG A 42 -1.82 -10.91 -5.10
C ARG A 42 -2.04 -9.40 -5.16
N ALA A 43 -2.80 -8.82 -4.23
CA ALA A 43 -2.99 -7.37 -4.16
C ALA A 43 -1.68 -6.66 -3.79
N LEU A 44 -0.94 -7.20 -2.83
CA LEU A 44 0.40 -6.70 -2.47
C LEU A 44 1.36 -6.77 -3.67
N TRP A 45 1.36 -7.88 -4.40
CA TRP A 45 2.16 -8.05 -5.61
C TRP A 45 1.81 -7.02 -6.68
N TYR A 46 0.51 -6.80 -6.95
CA TYR A 46 0.07 -5.81 -7.94
C TYR A 46 0.41 -4.37 -7.53
N ALA A 47 0.28 -4.03 -6.25
CA ALA A 47 0.69 -2.73 -5.74
C ALA A 47 2.20 -2.52 -5.90
N PHE A 48 3.01 -3.53 -5.53
CA PHE A 48 4.46 -3.50 -5.64
C PHE A 48 4.94 -3.38 -7.09
N ARG A 49 4.30 -4.11 -8.02
CA ARG A 49 4.64 -4.15 -9.45
C ARG A 49 3.98 -3.02 -10.27
N TRP A 50 3.26 -2.10 -9.64
CA TRP A 50 2.49 -1.03 -10.29
C TRP A 50 1.54 -1.51 -11.38
N ALA A 51 0.93 -2.69 -11.19
CA ALA A 51 0.14 -3.31 -12.24
C ALA A 51 -1.12 -2.49 -12.58
N SER A 52 -1.74 -1.81 -11.62
CA SER A 52 -2.95 -1.03 -11.84
C SER A 52 -2.68 0.48 -11.99
N PRO A 53 -3.54 1.21 -12.71
CA PRO A 53 -3.51 2.68 -12.74
C PRO A 53 -3.36 3.30 -11.34
N LEU A 54 -2.64 4.42 -11.26
CA LEU A 54 -2.63 5.22 -10.05
C LEU A 54 -4.07 5.62 -9.69
N GLU A 55 -4.41 5.45 -8.42
CA GLU A 55 -5.72 5.82 -7.92
C GLU A 55 -5.88 7.34 -7.99
N LYS A 56 -6.96 7.79 -8.63
CA LYS A 56 -7.34 9.20 -8.64
C LYS A 56 -8.25 9.44 -7.45
N HIS A 57 -7.77 10.20 -6.49
CA HIS A 57 -8.56 10.57 -5.32
C HIS A 57 -9.42 11.79 -5.63
N HIS A 58 -10.69 11.72 -5.26
CA HIS A 58 -11.61 12.85 -5.39
C HIS A 58 -11.33 13.92 -4.33
N GLY A 59 -11.69 15.18 -4.59
CA GLY A 59 -11.37 16.32 -3.73
C GLY A 59 -11.81 16.14 -2.27
N ARG A 60 -12.96 15.49 -2.04
CA ARG A 60 -13.42 15.14 -0.69
C ARG A 60 -12.49 14.13 0.02
N GLN A 61 -11.96 13.14 -0.70
CA GLN A 61 -11.01 12.16 -0.12
C GLN A 61 -9.69 12.83 0.23
N LEU A 62 -9.18 13.72 -0.64
CA LEU A 62 -7.96 14.49 -0.38
C LEU A 62 -8.09 15.36 0.88
N ARG A 63 -9.25 16.01 1.07
CA ARG A 63 -9.57 16.72 2.33
C ARG A 63 -9.59 15.81 3.55
N LEU A 64 -10.06 14.59 3.39
CA LEU A 64 -10.09 13.61 4.48
C LEU A 64 -8.67 13.17 4.87
N PHE A 65 -7.74 13.06 3.92
CA PHE A 65 -6.33 12.79 4.19
C PHE A 65 -5.67 13.97 4.91
N GLU A 66 -5.91 15.20 4.46
CA GLU A 66 -5.44 16.41 5.15
C GLU A 66 -5.96 16.47 6.59
N THR A 67 -7.23 16.11 6.81
CA THR A 67 -7.79 15.99 8.17
C THR A 67 -7.04 14.97 9.01
N GLY A 68 -6.59 13.85 8.42
CA GLY A 68 -5.74 12.86 9.09
C GLY A 68 -4.40 13.44 9.53
N ASN A 69 -3.74 14.21 8.67
CA ASN A 69 -2.45 14.84 9.02
C ASN A 69 -2.61 15.86 10.16
N ILE A 70 -3.65 16.70 10.10
CA ILE A 70 -3.95 17.66 11.17
C ILE A 70 -4.21 16.94 12.50
N GLU A 71 -4.86 15.78 12.42
CA GLU A 71 -5.16 14.96 13.58
C GLU A 71 -3.91 14.37 14.22
N GLU A 72 -2.95 13.89 13.42
CA GLU A 72 -1.67 13.39 13.91
C GLU A 72 -0.93 14.48 14.70
N ASP A 73 -0.84 15.70 14.16
CA ASP A 73 -0.23 16.84 14.86
C ASP A 73 -0.93 17.17 16.19
N ARG A 74 -2.26 17.09 16.21
CA ARG A 74 -3.06 17.32 17.43
C ARG A 74 -2.78 16.26 18.49
N LEU A 75 -2.71 14.99 18.11
CA LEU A 75 -2.43 13.90 19.04
C LEU A 75 -1.00 13.97 19.62
N VAL A 76 -0.01 14.44 18.84
CA VAL A 76 1.32 14.78 19.38
C VAL A 76 1.19 15.86 20.46
N ALA A 77 0.52 16.98 20.15
CA ALA A 77 0.38 18.09 21.08
C ALA A 77 -0.40 17.71 22.35
N ASP A 78 -1.37 16.80 22.25
CA ASP A 78 -2.12 16.30 23.40
C ASP A 78 -1.25 15.43 24.32
N LEU A 79 -0.38 14.59 23.76
CA LEU A 79 0.61 13.82 24.53
C LEU A 79 1.62 14.74 25.23
N GLU A 80 2.17 15.72 24.52
CA GLU A 80 3.10 16.70 25.09
C GLU A 80 2.45 17.53 26.21
N ARG A 81 1.17 17.90 26.05
CA ARG A 81 0.41 18.64 27.07
C ARG A 81 0.30 17.90 28.40
N ILE A 82 0.30 16.56 28.38
CA ILE A 82 0.25 15.74 29.59
C ILE A 82 1.65 15.32 30.08
N GLY A 83 2.71 15.86 29.49
CA GLY A 83 4.10 15.62 29.90
C GLY A 83 4.75 14.37 29.31
N VAL A 84 4.17 13.78 28.26
CA VAL A 84 4.82 12.73 27.46
C VAL A 84 5.82 13.39 26.51
N ASP A 85 7.04 12.87 26.47
CA ASP A 85 8.08 13.34 25.54
C ASP A 85 7.92 12.57 24.21
N VAL A 86 7.67 13.30 23.12
CA VAL A 86 7.43 12.76 21.77
C VAL A 86 8.57 13.16 20.84
N TYR A 87 9.14 12.19 20.12
CA TYR A 87 10.28 12.41 19.22
C TYR A 87 10.30 11.42 18.06
N GLY A 88 11.23 11.61 17.12
CA GLY A 88 11.45 10.68 16.01
C GLY A 88 10.26 10.56 15.05
N GLN A 89 9.40 11.58 14.99
CA GLN A 89 8.32 11.66 14.01
C GLN A 89 8.90 11.52 12.60
N GLN A 90 8.21 10.77 11.75
CA GLN A 90 8.59 10.56 10.35
C GLN A 90 9.88 9.74 10.13
N ASP A 91 10.44 9.11 11.18
CA ASP A 91 11.56 8.20 11.05
C ASP A 91 11.21 7.06 10.08
N LYS A 92 12.16 6.77 9.18
CA LYS A 92 11.93 5.89 8.04
C LYS A 92 12.01 4.42 8.45
N ILE A 93 10.96 3.67 8.13
CA ILE A 93 10.95 2.21 8.22
C ILE A 93 11.43 1.64 6.89
N ARG A 94 12.45 0.77 6.92
CA ARG A 94 12.97 0.03 5.78
C ARG A 94 13.13 -1.43 6.18
N LEU A 95 12.32 -2.28 5.56
CA LEU A 95 12.28 -3.72 5.82
C LEU A 95 12.37 -4.46 4.49
N VAL A 96 12.76 -5.74 4.53
CA VAL A 96 12.89 -6.59 3.33
C VAL A 96 13.74 -5.91 2.25
N GLN A 97 14.99 -5.59 2.60
CA GLN A 97 15.95 -4.91 1.72
C GLN A 97 15.41 -3.59 1.14
N GLY A 98 14.63 -2.87 1.93
CA GLY A 98 14.02 -1.60 1.53
C GLY A 98 12.83 -1.73 0.58
N HIS A 99 12.32 -2.93 0.30
CA HIS A 99 11.10 -3.10 -0.51
C HIS A 99 9.82 -2.97 0.31
N VAL A 100 9.89 -3.04 1.64
CA VAL A 100 8.80 -2.69 2.55
C VAL A 100 9.16 -1.37 3.23
N ARG A 101 8.33 -0.34 3.02
CA ARG A 101 8.66 1.05 3.38
C ARG A 101 7.53 1.74 4.10
N GLY A 102 7.89 2.61 5.03
CA GLY A 102 6.96 3.49 5.71
C GLY A 102 7.70 4.51 6.53
N LYS A 103 6.94 5.17 7.40
CA LYS A 103 7.44 6.02 8.47
C LYS A 103 6.58 5.79 9.71
N CYS A 104 7.12 6.04 10.89
CA CYS A 104 6.29 6.09 12.10
C CYS A 104 5.73 7.49 12.34
N ASP A 105 4.65 7.53 13.10
CA ASP A 105 4.05 8.79 13.55
C ASP A 105 4.91 9.43 14.66
N GLY A 106 5.66 8.61 15.40
CA GLY A 106 6.71 9.03 16.32
C GLY A 106 7.12 7.91 17.27
N LYS A 107 7.86 8.29 18.30
CA LYS A 107 8.22 7.52 19.49
C LYS A 107 7.93 8.37 20.71
N ALA A 108 7.67 7.72 21.84
CA ALA A 108 7.40 8.42 23.08
C ALA A 108 8.01 7.75 24.29
N ILE A 109 8.36 8.56 25.29
CA ILE A 109 8.65 8.13 26.65
C ILE A 109 7.82 8.97 27.63
N GLY A 110 7.48 8.42 28.79
CA GLY A 110 6.61 9.11 29.76
C GLY A 110 5.12 8.82 29.61
N VAL A 111 4.72 7.87 28.74
CA VAL A 111 3.33 7.39 28.63
C VAL A 111 2.79 7.02 30.02
N VAL A 112 1.64 7.56 30.40
CA VAL A 112 1.11 7.54 31.78
C VAL A 112 1.05 6.12 32.37
N GLU A 113 0.59 5.14 31.59
CA GLU A 113 0.44 3.75 32.01
C GLU A 113 1.79 2.99 32.07
N ALA A 114 2.86 3.51 31.47
CA ALA A 114 4.19 2.92 31.50
C ALA A 114 5.31 3.96 31.32
N PRO A 115 5.54 4.86 32.29
CA PRO A 115 6.34 6.07 32.06
C PRO A 115 7.81 5.83 31.71
N LYS A 116 8.36 4.67 32.09
CA LYS A 116 9.75 4.27 31.85
C LYS A 116 9.95 3.47 30.56
N THR A 117 8.87 3.06 29.91
CA THR A 117 8.96 2.28 28.66
C THR A 117 8.92 3.24 27.49
N GLU A 118 9.79 3.04 26.51
CA GLU A 118 9.69 3.70 25.22
C GLU A 118 8.64 2.98 24.36
N HIS A 119 7.81 3.76 23.67
CA HIS A 119 6.76 3.25 22.79
C HIS A 119 6.92 3.82 21.39
N LEU A 120 6.68 2.98 20.39
CA LEU A 120 6.29 3.46 19.06
C LEU A 120 4.96 4.21 19.18
N LEU A 121 4.76 5.29 18.44
CA LEU A 121 3.46 5.92 18.27
C LEU A 121 2.84 5.48 16.95
N GLU A 122 1.58 5.05 17.02
CA GLU A 122 0.75 4.80 15.86
C GLU A 122 -0.60 5.49 16.08
N PHE A 123 -0.86 6.52 15.28
CA PHE A 123 -2.03 7.37 15.35
C PHE A 123 -3.04 7.01 14.27
N LYS A 124 -4.31 7.01 14.68
CA LYS A 124 -5.42 6.78 13.75
C LYS A 124 -6.60 7.67 14.09
N SER A 125 -7.45 7.85 13.10
CA SER A 125 -8.78 8.38 13.29
C SER A 125 -9.81 7.40 12.75
N SER A 126 -10.89 7.19 13.48
CA SER A 126 -11.96 6.26 13.13
C SER A 126 -13.32 6.93 13.24
N ASN A 127 -14.29 6.49 12.44
CA ASN A 127 -15.68 6.85 12.70
C ASN A 127 -16.22 6.11 13.93
N ALA A 128 -17.38 6.51 14.44
CA ALA A 128 -18.02 5.95 15.63
C ALA A 128 -18.23 4.43 15.55
N LYS A 129 -18.58 3.90 14.36
CA LYS A 129 -18.73 2.45 14.16
C LYS A 129 -17.39 1.73 14.34
N GLY A 130 -16.33 2.23 13.71
CA GLY A 130 -14.99 1.65 13.83
C GLY A 130 -14.42 1.81 15.23
N MET A 131 -14.70 2.92 15.91
CA MET A 131 -14.27 3.16 17.29
C MET A 131 -14.91 2.13 18.24
N LYS A 132 -16.22 1.88 18.11
CA LYS A 132 -16.91 0.83 18.89
C LYS A 132 -16.29 -0.55 18.71
N GLU A 133 -15.88 -0.92 17.50
CA GLU A 133 -15.20 -2.19 17.26
C GLU A 133 -13.80 -2.23 17.88
N ILE A 134 -13.03 -1.14 17.80
CA ILE A 134 -11.71 -1.02 18.43
C ILE A 134 -11.83 -1.15 19.96
N VAL A 135 -12.73 -0.40 20.58
CA VAL A 135 -12.96 -0.47 22.03
C VAL A 135 -13.35 -1.89 22.47
N LYS A 136 -14.15 -2.59 21.66
CA LYS A 136 -14.65 -3.93 21.99
C LYS A 136 -13.60 -5.03 21.83
N LYS A 137 -12.73 -4.94 20.81
CA LYS A 137 -11.86 -6.07 20.39
C LYS A 137 -10.36 -5.75 20.40
N GLY A 138 -9.98 -4.51 20.66
CA GLY A 138 -8.60 -4.03 20.50
C GLY A 138 -8.15 -3.94 19.04
N CYS A 139 -6.97 -3.36 18.84
CA CYS A 139 -6.39 -3.12 17.52
C CYS A 139 -6.17 -4.41 16.72
N LYS A 140 -5.64 -5.46 17.36
CA LYS A 140 -5.28 -6.73 16.71
C LYS A 140 -6.43 -7.35 15.92
N GLU A 141 -7.62 -7.41 16.51
CA GLU A 141 -8.80 -8.00 15.88
C GLU A 141 -9.61 -6.98 15.07
N ALA A 142 -9.81 -5.76 15.59
CA ALA A 142 -10.66 -4.77 14.93
C ALA A 142 -9.99 -4.15 13.69
N LYS A 143 -8.66 -4.05 13.69
CA LYS A 143 -7.86 -3.37 12.66
C LYS A 143 -6.55 -4.14 12.36
N PRO A 144 -6.61 -5.35 11.77
CA PRO A 144 -5.42 -6.17 11.51
C PRO A 144 -4.32 -5.47 10.70
N LEU A 145 -4.67 -4.56 9.78
CA LEU A 145 -3.71 -3.74 9.05
C LEU A 145 -2.91 -2.82 9.98
N HIS A 146 -3.59 -2.14 10.90
CA HIS A 146 -2.95 -1.25 11.87
C HIS A 146 -2.06 -2.04 12.83
N TYR A 147 -2.53 -3.22 13.28
CA TYR A 147 -1.71 -4.10 14.09
C TYR A 147 -0.44 -4.52 13.35
N GLY A 148 -0.54 -4.89 12.06
CA GLY A 148 0.62 -5.16 11.22
C GLY A 148 1.61 -4.00 11.17
N GLN A 149 1.10 -2.77 11.00
CA GLN A 149 1.91 -1.55 11.00
C GLN A 149 2.60 -1.32 12.35
N CYS A 150 1.89 -1.45 13.47
CA CYS A 150 2.46 -1.35 14.83
C CYS A 150 3.59 -2.36 15.02
N GLN A 151 3.37 -3.61 14.63
CA GLN A 151 4.31 -4.71 14.79
C GLN A 151 5.58 -4.50 13.94
N LEU A 152 5.42 -4.16 12.65
CA LEU A 152 6.55 -3.87 11.77
C LEU A 152 7.33 -2.62 12.20
N GLY A 153 6.65 -1.59 12.70
CA GLY A 153 7.31 -0.39 13.25
C GLY A 153 8.13 -0.71 14.50
N MET A 154 7.56 -1.44 15.46
CA MET A 154 8.28 -1.88 16.66
C MET A 154 9.49 -2.74 16.29
N HIS A 155 9.31 -3.67 15.34
CA HIS A 155 10.39 -4.51 14.85
C HIS A 155 11.51 -3.70 14.20
N ALA A 156 11.17 -2.73 13.36
CA ALA A 156 12.14 -1.90 12.64
C ALA A 156 13.00 -1.04 13.57
N PHE A 157 12.43 -0.55 14.67
CA PHE A 157 13.12 0.35 15.62
C PHE A 157 13.62 -0.36 16.88
N GLY A 158 13.44 -1.68 17.01
CA GLY A 158 13.86 -2.42 18.20
C GLY A 158 13.05 -2.10 19.47
N LEU A 159 11.79 -1.68 19.31
CA LEU A 159 10.91 -1.29 20.41
C LEU A 159 10.07 -2.47 20.89
N SER A 160 9.76 -2.49 22.20
CA SER A 160 8.97 -3.57 22.81
C SER A 160 7.48 -3.23 22.94
N ARG A 161 7.12 -1.96 22.79
CA ARG A 161 5.76 -1.45 22.96
C ARG A 161 5.40 -0.42 21.90
N CYS A 162 4.10 -0.36 21.58
CA CYS A 162 3.49 0.66 20.76
C CYS A 162 2.31 1.26 21.54
N LEU A 163 2.19 2.59 21.53
CA LEU A 163 0.98 3.30 21.93
C LEU A 163 0.14 3.51 20.67
N TYR A 164 -0.92 2.73 20.56
CA TYR A 164 -1.92 2.90 19.51
C TYR A 164 -2.99 3.86 20.01
N LEU A 165 -3.02 5.07 19.45
CA LEU A 165 -3.89 6.16 19.88
C LEU A 165 -4.85 6.54 18.75
N VAL A 166 -6.14 6.53 19.06
CA VAL A 166 -7.21 6.70 18.08
C VAL A 166 -8.16 7.81 18.51
N SER A 167 -8.46 8.73 17.60
CA SER A 167 -9.56 9.68 17.78
C SER A 167 -10.82 9.31 17.00
N CYS A 168 -11.97 9.60 17.59
CA CYS A 168 -13.26 9.41 16.97
C CYS A 168 -13.66 10.66 16.17
N LYS A 169 -13.84 10.52 14.86
CA LYS A 169 -14.21 11.62 13.96
C LYS A 169 -15.60 12.22 14.23
N ASP A 170 -16.44 11.49 14.95
CA ASP A 170 -17.85 11.85 15.16
C ASP A 170 -18.08 12.64 16.45
N ASP A 171 -17.28 12.40 17.50
CA ASP A 171 -17.47 13.00 18.83
C ASP A 171 -16.17 13.38 19.56
N ASP A 172 -15.02 13.25 18.89
CA ASP A 172 -13.69 13.56 19.41
C ASP A 172 -13.23 12.73 20.61
N SER A 173 -13.93 11.64 20.92
CA SER A 173 -13.48 10.70 21.96
C SER A 173 -12.16 10.03 21.57
N LEU A 174 -11.29 9.81 22.56
CA LEU A 174 -9.99 9.16 22.39
C LEU A 174 -10.03 7.71 22.91
N TYR A 175 -9.29 6.84 22.23
CA TYR A 175 -9.00 5.48 22.66
C TYR A 175 -7.49 5.26 22.61
N ALA A 176 -6.93 4.69 23.66
CA ALA A 176 -5.52 4.31 23.71
C ALA A 176 -5.38 2.83 24.09
N GLU A 177 -4.47 2.13 23.41
CA GLU A 177 -4.08 0.76 23.72
C GLU A 177 -2.56 0.63 23.68
N ARG A 178 -1.98 -0.08 24.65
CA ARG A 178 -0.57 -0.47 24.61
C ARG A 178 -0.43 -1.85 23.98
N ILE A 179 0.17 -1.89 22.81
CA ILE A 179 0.39 -3.13 22.05
C ILE A 179 1.81 -3.65 22.36
N GLU A 180 1.91 -4.95 22.60
CA GLU A 180 3.18 -5.64 22.81
C GLU A 180 3.79 -6.10 21.49
N HIS A 181 5.11 -5.99 21.35
CA HIS A 181 5.83 -6.55 20.20
C HIS A 181 5.74 -8.08 20.20
N ASP A 182 5.26 -8.62 19.08
CA ASP A 182 5.13 -10.05 18.79
C ASP A 182 6.18 -10.41 17.71
N PRO A 183 7.40 -10.82 18.11
CA PRO A 183 8.47 -11.09 17.16
C PRO A 183 8.13 -12.26 16.22
N GLU A 184 7.34 -13.24 16.67
CA GLU A 184 6.94 -14.37 15.83
C GLU A 184 6.00 -13.89 14.71
N PHE A 185 5.02 -13.04 15.04
CA PHE A 185 4.16 -12.42 14.05
C PHE A 185 4.98 -11.61 13.02
N CYS A 186 5.93 -10.78 13.48
CA CYS A 186 6.78 -9.99 12.60
C CYS A 186 7.58 -10.87 11.64
N LEU A 187 8.24 -11.93 12.15
CA LEU A 187 9.04 -12.83 11.31
C LEU A 187 8.20 -13.55 10.25
N ARG A 188 7.00 -14.04 10.62
CA ARG A 188 6.07 -14.64 9.65
C ARG A 188 5.61 -13.64 8.58
N LEU A 189 5.30 -12.40 8.99
CA LEU A 189 4.87 -11.36 8.07
C LEU A 189 6.00 -10.93 7.13
N LEU A 190 7.22 -10.77 7.63
CA LEU A 190 8.41 -10.45 6.82
C LEU A 190 8.71 -11.55 5.80
N ALA A 191 8.71 -12.81 6.22
CA ALA A 191 8.93 -13.94 5.31
C ALA A 191 7.84 -14.03 4.22
N ARG A 192 6.58 -13.74 4.59
CA ARG A 192 5.47 -13.64 3.63
C ARG A 192 5.71 -12.51 2.61
N LEU A 193 6.09 -11.32 3.07
CA LEU A 193 6.35 -10.16 2.22
C LEU A 193 7.53 -10.40 1.28
N GLU A 194 8.61 -10.99 1.78
CA GLU A 194 9.77 -11.38 0.97
C GLU A 194 9.41 -12.35 -0.15
N ARG A 195 8.58 -13.36 0.15
CA ARG A 195 8.06 -14.27 -0.87
C ARG A 195 7.20 -13.56 -1.92
N VAL A 196 6.35 -12.62 -1.50
CA VAL A 196 5.53 -11.82 -2.43
C VAL A 196 6.43 -10.97 -3.33
N ILE A 197 7.42 -10.29 -2.77
CA ILE A 197 8.37 -9.44 -3.51
C ILE A 197 9.14 -10.25 -4.55
N ASN A 198 9.67 -11.41 -4.16
CA ASN A 198 10.47 -12.27 -5.04
C ASN A 198 9.66 -13.10 -6.04
N SER A 199 8.32 -13.04 -6.00
CA SER A 199 7.49 -13.84 -6.90
C SER A 199 7.61 -13.31 -8.35
N PRO A 200 8.01 -14.15 -9.33
CA PRO A 200 8.10 -13.75 -10.73
C PRO A 200 6.70 -13.52 -11.34
N GLU A 201 5.70 -14.20 -10.81
CA GLU A 201 4.30 -14.12 -11.23
C GLU A 201 3.38 -13.69 -10.07
N PRO A 202 2.16 -13.20 -10.35
CA PRO A 202 1.20 -12.88 -9.31
C PRO A 202 0.86 -14.12 -8.46
N PRO A 203 0.97 -14.05 -7.11
CA PRO A 203 0.54 -15.12 -6.21
C PRO A 203 -0.91 -15.55 -6.45
N SER A 204 -1.35 -16.71 -5.95
CA SER A 204 -2.75 -17.15 -6.09
C SER A 204 -3.76 -16.09 -5.63
N ARG A 205 -4.94 -16.08 -6.26
CA ARG A 205 -6.04 -15.22 -5.83
C ARG A 205 -6.49 -15.61 -4.43
N ILE A 206 -6.84 -14.62 -3.60
CA ILE A 206 -7.43 -14.87 -2.28
C ILE A 206 -8.80 -15.57 -2.40
N ASN A 207 -9.54 -15.29 -3.48
CA ASN A 207 -10.81 -15.93 -3.81
C ASN A 207 -11.09 -15.79 -5.31
N ASP A 208 -11.85 -16.72 -5.89
CA ASP A 208 -12.26 -16.66 -7.29
C ASP A 208 -13.54 -15.84 -7.54
N ALA A 209 -14.42 -15.71 -6.56
CA ALA A 209 -15.64 -14.91 -6.65
C ALA A 209 -15.32 -13.40 -6.77
N PRO A 210 -15.83 -12.70 -7.81
CA PRO A 210 -15.58 -11.25 -8.00
C PRO A 210 -16.22 -10.33 -6.96
N ASP A 211 -17.26 -10.80 -6.28
CA ASP A 211 -18.03 -10.12 -5.23
C ASP A 211 -17.57 -10.48 -3.81
N TRP A 212 -16.49 -11.27 -3.69
CA TRP A 212 -15.81 -11.52 -2.42
C TRP A 212 -15.41 -10.20 -1.74
N PHE A 213 -15.54 -10.12 -0.41
CA PHE A 213 -15.58 -8.82 0.27
C PHE A 213 -14.28 -8.01 0.15
N GLU A 214 -13.10 -8.64 0.21
CA GLU A 214 -11.82 -7.98 -0.02
C GLU A 214 -11.62 -7.59 -1.49
N CYS A 215 -12.30 -8.26 -2.43
CA CYS A 215 -12.23 -7.96 -3.84
C CYS A 215 -13.13 -6.77 -4.23
N MET A 216 -14.25 -6.56 -3.53
CA MET A 216 -15.25 -5.53 -3.89
C MET A 216 -14.66 -4.12 -4.01
N PHE A 217 -13.74 -3.77 -3.12
CA PHE A 217 -13.12 -2.45 -3.07
C PHE A 217 -11.63 -2.47 -3.44
N CYS A 218 -11.14 -3.58 -3.99
CA CYS A 218 -9.75 -3.70 -4.40
C CYS A 218 -9.52 -2.94 -5.71
N LYS A 219 -8.66 -1.91 -5.70
CA LYS A 219 -8.26 -1.16 -6.90
C LYS A 219 -7.64 -2.03 -8.00
N HIS A 220 -7.15 -3.21 -7.65
CA HIS A 220 -6.55 -4.16 -8.59
C HIS A 220 -7.57 -5.11 -9.22
N LYS A 221 -8.85 -5.04 -8.84
CA LYS A 221 -9.91 -5.89 -9.40
C LYS A 221 -9.96 -5.83 -10.93
N PRO A 222 -9.83 -4.67 -11.60
CA PRO A 222 -9.86 -4.63 -13.07
C PRO A 222 -8.79 -5.52 -13.71
N VAL A 223 -7.55 -5.45 -13.23
CA VAL A 223 -6.43 -6.27 -13.73
C VAL A 223 -6.59 -7.73 -13.30
N CYS A 224 -7.02 -7.97 -12.05
CA CYS A 224 -7.11 -9.31 -11.47
C CYS A 224 -8.25 -10.15 -12.04
N LYS A 225 -9.39 -9.53 -12.35
CA LYS A 225 -10.68 -10.19 -12.59
C LYS A 225 -11.39 -9.75 -13.87
N GLU A 226 -11.12 -8.54 -14.37
CA GLU A 226 -11.93 -7.90 -15.42
C GLU A 226 -11.11 -7.63 -16.70
N ASN A 227 -9.98 -8.34 -16.86
CA ASN A 227 -9.16 -8.35 -18.08
C ASN A 227 -8.53 -7.00 -18.44
N ALA A 228 -8.45 -6.06 -17.51
CA ALA A 228 -7.73 -4.83 -17.75
C ALA A 228 -6.24 -5.13 -17.90
N TRP A 229 -5.61 -4.49 -18.88
CA TRP A 229 -4.17 -4.56 -19.05
C TRP A 229 -3.43 -3.92 -17.87
N PRO A 230 -2.25 -4.44 -17.51
CA PRO A 230 -1.39 -3.77 -16.55
C PRO A 230 -0.86 -2.45 -17.12
N ARG A 231 -0.38 -1.56 -16.26
CA ARG A 231 0.46 -0.45 -16.72
C ARG A 231 1.74 -1.00 -17.35
N VAL A 232 2.18 -0.39 -18.45
CA VAL A 232 3.47 -0.69 -19.09
C VAL A 232 4.55 0.12 -18.39
N THR A 233 5.37 -0.57 -17.59
CA THR A 233 6.49 0.00 -16.81
C THR A 233 7.55 -1.08 -16.67
N CYS A 234 8.78 -0.77 -16.22
CA CYS A 234 9.73 -1.85 -15.93
C CYS A 234 9.18 -2.81 -14.87
N ARG A 235 8.34 -2.38 -13.93
CA ARG A 235 7.82 -3.29 -12.88
C ARG A 235 6.82 -4.33 -13.39
N SER A 236 6.26 -4.14 -14.58
CA SER A 236 5.42 -5.13 -15.26
C SER A 236 6.15 -5.90 -16.37
N CYS A 237 7.47 -5.68 -16.52
CA CYS A 237 8.30 -6.33 -17.54
C CYS A 237 8.90 -7.65 -17.05
N ILE A 238 9.00 -8.67 -17.91
CA ILE A 238 9.66 -9.96 -17.61
C ILE A 238 11.14 -9.83 -17.25
N HIS A 239 11.81 -8.83 -17.81
CA HIS A 239 13.25 -8.66 -17.62
C HIS A 239 13.59 -7.95 -16.32
N SER A 240 12.59 -7.45 -15.59
CA SER A 240 12.79 -6.61 -14.41
C SER A 240 12.57 -7.40 -13.14
N SER A 241 13.60 -7.41 -12.30
CA SER A 241 13.59 -8.12 -11.02
C SER A 241 13.87 -7.16 -9.87
N PRO A 242 13.14 -7.28 -8.74
CA PRO A 242 13.55 -6.64 -7.50
C PRO A 242 14.80 -7.34 -6.98
N GLU A 243 15.78 -6.55 -6.56
CA GLU A 243 17.02 -7.07 -5.98
C GLU A 243 16.88 -7.21 -4.47
N MET A 244 17.34 -8.35 -3.95
CA MET A 244 17.38 -8.64 -2.51
C MET A 244 18.68 -8.17 -1.85
N GLY A 245 19.27 -7.11 -2.40
CA GLY A 245 20.41 -6.39 -1.83
C GLY A 245 20.28 -4.88 -2.07
N GLY A 246 20.67 -4.09 -1.07
CA GLY A 246 20.57 -2.62 -1.12
C GLY A 246 19.27 -2.08 -0.52
N ASP A 247 18.83 -0.91 -1.01
CA ASP A 247 17.62 -0.23 -0.52
C ASP A 247 16.57 -0.11 -1.63
N GLY A 248 15.75 -1.15 -1.80
CA GLY A 248 14.64 -1.21 -2.76
C GLY A 248 15.10 -1.22 -4.22
N HIS A 249 16.24 -1.84 -4.51
CA HIS A 249 16.84 -1.86 -5.84
C HIS A 249 16.07 -2.76 -6.82
N TRP A 250 16.17 -2.42 -8.10
CA TRP A 250 15.67 -3.21 -9.22
C TRP A 250 16.75 -3.30 -10.30
N SER A 251 16.79 -4.42 -11.02
CA SER A 251 17.70 -4.63 -12.13
C SER A 251 16.95 -5.09 -13.38
N CYS A 252 17.54 -4.83 -14.55
CA CYS A 252 17.06 -5.35 -15.82
C CYS A 252 18.04 -6.42 -16.32
N ALA A 253 17.57 -7.66 -16.46
CA ALA A 253 18.35 -8.77 -16.98
C ALA A 253 18.73 -8.56 -18.46
N ARG A 254 17.83 -7.95 -19.26
CA ARG A 254 18.07 -7.70 -20.69
C ARG A 254 19.22 -6.72 -20.93
N TRP A 255 19.27 -5.64 -20.14
CA TRP A 255 20.29 -4.59 -20.27
C TRP A 255 21.48 -4.78 -19.30
N ALA A 256 21.44 -5.83 -18.47
CA ALA A 256 22.43 -6.14 -17.44
C ALA A 256 22.81 -4.93 -16.56
N LYS A 257 21.81 -4.15 -16.12
CA LYS A 257 22.04 -2.91 -15.36
C LYS A 257 21.00 -2.69 -14.24
N PRO A 258 21.33 -1.91 -13.20
CA PRO A 258 20.33 -1.39 -12.28
C PRO A 258 19.35 -0.45 -12.99
N ILE A 259 18.11 -0.39 -12.50
CA ILE A 259 17.05 0.48 -13.04
C ILE A 259 16.75 1.57 -12.00
N SER A 260 17.01 2.83 -12.37
CA SER A 260 16.63 3.97 -11.53
C SER A 260 15.10 4.05 -11.37
N PHE A 261 14.64 4.80 -10.36
CA PHE A 261 13.21 4.91 -10.09
C PHE A 261 12.42 5.55 -11.25
N ASP A 262 13.02 6.49 -11.98
CA ASP A 262 12.36 7.14 -13.10
C ASP A 262 12.36 6.25 -14.35
N GLU A 263 13.46 5.55 -14.63
CA GLU A 263 13.49 4.51 -15.67
C GLU A 263 12.46 3.41 -15.39
N GLN A 264 12.26 3.03 -14.12
CA GLN A 264 11.25 2.04 -13.76
C GLN A 264 9.84 2.47 -14.21
N LYS A 265 9.52 3.76 -14.14
CA LYS A 265 8.21 4.30 -14.53
C LYS A 265 8.08 4.43 -16.04
N GLU A 266 9.13 4.93 -16.69
CA GLU A 266 9.15 5.17 -18.14
C GLU A 266 9.04 3.86 -18.93
N GLY A 267 9.69 2.80 -18.45
CA GLY A 267 9.84 1.58 -19.24
C GLY A 267 10.85 1.78 -20.37
N CYS A 268 10.85 0.87 -21.34
CA CYS A 268 11.71 0.94 -22.51
C CYS A 268 11.02 0.32 -23.73
N PRO A 269 11.48 0.61 -24.95
CA PRO A 269 10.94 0.00 -26.18
C PRO A 269 10.95 -1.54 -26.14
N THR A 270 11.97 -2.15 -25.55
CA THR A 270 12.08 -3.63 -25.49
C THR A 270 11.31 -4.24 -24.31
N HIS A 271 10.21 -3.60 -23.89
CA HIS A 271 9.37 -4.11 -22.81
C HIS A 271 8.62 -5.34 -23.29
N LEU A 272 8.58 -6.37 -22.44
CA LEU A 272 7.74 -7.55 -22.61
C LEU A 272 6.99 -7.77 -21.31
N THR A 273 5.66 -7.81 -21.39
CA THR A 273 4.76 -7.93 -20.25
C THR A 273 4.96 -9.28 -19.56
N ILE A 274 4.99 -9.29 -18.22
CA ILE A 274 4.95 -10.54 -17.44
C ILE A 274 3.78 -11.40 -17.96
N PRO A 275 4.00 -12.63 -18.47
CA PRO A 275 2.96 -13.39 -19.16
C PRO A 275 1.68 -13.56 -18.35
N ALA A 276 1.81 -13.78 -17.03
CA ALA A 276 0.69 -13.92 -16.11
C ALA A 276 -0.13 -12.62 -15.88
N LEU A 277 0.33 -11.47 -16.39
CA LEU A 277 -0.41 -10.21 -16.43
C LEU A 277 -1.18 -9.99 -17.74
N VAL A 278 -0.87 -10.73 -18.79
CA VAL A 278 -1.55 -10.61 -20.08
C VAL A 278 -2.95 -11.24 -19.96
N PRO A 279 -4.03 -10.55 -20.39
CA PRO A 279 -5.40 -11.08 -20.31
C PRO A 279 -5.69 -12.09 -21.44
N GLY A 280 -4.82 -13.10 -21.57
CA GLY A 280 -4.88 -14.14 -22.60
C GLY A 280 -4.02 -15.34 -22.22
N GLU A 281 -3.97 -16.32 -23.12
CA GLU A 281 -3.11 -17.50 -23.00
C GLU A 281 -1.92 -17.36 -23.94
N GLN A 282 -0.71 -17.57 -23.43
CA GLN A 282 0.49 -17.62 -24.26
C GLN A 282 0.43 -18.86 -25.15
N THR A 283 0.63 -18.68 -26.46
CA THR A 283 0.60 -19.76 -27.45
C THR A 283 1.92 -19.98 -28.16
N ASP A 284 2.77 -18.96 -28.25
CA ASP A 284 4.07 -19.05 -28.92
C ASP A 284 5.07 -18.01 -28.38
N PHE A 285 6.36 -18.17 -28.69
CA PHE A 285 7.40 -17.17 -28.43
C PHE A 285 8.56 -17.31 -29.42
N SER A 286 9.23 -16.20 -29.72
CA SER A 286 10.48 -16.18 -30.49
C SER A 286 11.55 -15.46 -29.66
N GLU A 287 12.58 -16.18 -29.25
CA GLU A 287 13.74 -15.58 -28.57
C GLU A 287 14.55 -14.72 -29.53
N GLU A 288 14.64 -15.11 -30.81
CA GLU A 288 15.37 -14.36 -31.85
C GLU A 288 14.71 -13.01 -32.12
N ASP A 289 13.38 -12.99 -32.21
CA ASP A 289 12.62 -11.77 -32.48
C ASP A 289 12.23 -11.01 -31.20
N GLU A 290 12.58 -11.54 -30.02
CA GLU A 290 12.15 -11.04 -28.70
C GLU A 290 10.62 -10.81 -28.63
N THR A 291 9.83 -11.79 -29.07
CA THR A 291 8.35 -11.69 -29.07
C THR A 291 7.67 -12.81 -28.29
N ILE A 292 6.48 -12.51 -27.75
CA ILE A 292 5.60 -13.50 -27.12
C ILE A 292 4.20 -13.34 -27.71
N THR A 293 3.63 -14.44 -28.19
CA THR A 293 2.31 -14.46 -28.82
C THR A 293 1.27 -15.01 -27.85
N TYR A 294 0.14 -14.30 -27.79
CA TYR A 294 -1.00 -14.63 -26.94
C TYR A 294 -2.29 -14.69 -27.74
N VAL A 295 -3.17 -15.61 -27.35
CA VAL A 295 -4.59 -15.56 -27.72
C VAL A 295 -5.35 -14.90 -26.58
N LEU A 296 -5.86 -13.70 -26.81
CA LEU A 296 -6.67 -12.95 -25.85
C LEU A 296 -8.02 -13.64 -25.63
N ARG A 297 -8.71 -13.29 -24.54
CA ARG A 297 -10.01 -13.89 -24.21
C ARG A 297 -11.12 -13.66 -25.24
N ASP A 298 -10.99 -12.66 -26.09
CA ASP A 298 -11.90 -12.40 -27.22
C ASP A 298 -11.53 -13.18 -28.50
N GLY A 299 -10.46 -13.98 -28.45
CA GLY A 299 -9.92 -14.76 -29.57
C GLY A 299 -8.91 -14.01 -30.43
N THR A 300 -8.63 -12.74 -30.15
CA THR A 300 -7.66 -11.93 -30.89
C THR A 300 -6.24 -12.41 -30.61
N ILE A 301 -5.39 -12.46 -31.64
CA ILE A 301 -3.96 -12.70 -31.49
C ILE A 301 -3.27 -11.37 -31.14
N TYR A 302 -2.52 -11.37 -30.05
CA TYR A 302 -1.66 -10.28 -29.63
C TYR A 302 -0.21 -10.75 -29.58
N VAL A 303 0.70 -9.99 -30.18
CA VAL A 303 2.14 -10.28 -30.15
C VAL A 303 2.84 -9.16 -29.38
N ASP A 304 3.31 -9.47 -28.18
CA ASP A 304 4.12 -8.56 -27.39
C ASP A 304 5.54 -8.47 -27.98
N GLY A 305 6.14 -7.28 -27.95
CA GLY A 305 7.44 -6.99 -28.59
C GLY A 305 7.41 -6.66 -30.09
N ALA A 306 6.31 -6.94 -30.80
CA ALA A 306 6.23 -6.79 -32.26
C ALA A 306 6.36 -5.36 -32.80
N THR A 307 6.17 -4.33 -31.96
CA THR A 307 6.21 -2.91 -32.37
C THR A 307 7.61 -2.29 -32.40
N HIS A 308 8.67 -3.10 -32.21
CA HIS A 308 10.07 -2.63 -32.21
C HIS A 308 11.02 -3.40 -33.15
N ALA A 309 10.46 -4.14 -34.13
CA ALA A 309 11.19 -4.60 -35.31
C ALA A 309 11.26 -3.52 -36.39
#